data_AF-A0A966J7T9-F1
#
_entry.id   AF-A0A966J7T9-F1
#
_cell.length_a   1.000
_cell.length_b   1.000
_cell.length_c   1.000
_cell.angle_alpha   90.00
_cell.angle_beta   90.00
_cell.angle_gamma   90.00
#
_symmetry.space_group_name_H-M   'P 1'
#
loop_
_entity.id
_entity.type
_entity.pdbx_description
1 polymer ?
#
loop_
_entity_poly.entity_id
_entity_poly.type
_entity_poly.pdbx_seq_one_letter_code
_entity_poly.pdbx_strand_id
1 'polypeptide(L)'
;MKTMSALAVTLSAALLSPPPGTARPTPRIDVPLSATHGVASTLTTAPAGARFPAARHAVLPSRARTHTRAPKRLAPAALNGVVKQYCGKCHNDTMKRGNLTLARFDVASPFGQVDVAERMVAKLRVGMMPPVGSPRPAGDTLDALALELETRIDSAAVLDPDPGRRTFQRLNRAEYQAAVKQLLGVEIDAAQYLPPDTKSDNFDNIADVQALSPTLLGAYLRAAGDISWLAVGNAKASAGVAVDGERVALIDIDRFMHASDPNGVAQGLPPVRVTAGPHKVSAAFIPPRFQGVVQDLISPLKYSLNSTSNAVAYGFTLLPHLRELSIAGPYAASGVSETHLRKRVFSCRPATAVAERPCAQSIVTRLGSLAYRRPLTDEDRAGLLSLYDTERRRGGTFENGVRLALEGMLSISRRGSRSSSGRRPPTKRCCRRRSAAGSRNPVGWSAR
;
A
#
# COMPACT_ATOMS: atom_id res chain seq x y z
N MET A 1 7.42 -6.74 50.02
CA MET A 1 8.22 -6.08 48.96
C MET A 1 7.54 -6.38 47.63
N LYS A 2 7.21 -5.36 46.82
CA LYS A 2 6.66 -5.55 45.48
C LYS A 2 7.82 -6.00 44.57
N THR A 3 7.71 -7.19 43.98
CA THR A 3 8.69 -7.66 43.00
C THR A 3 8.39 -6.96 41.67
N MET A 4 9.42 -6.37 41.06
CA MET A 4 9.30 -5.71 39.76
C MET A 4 9.99 -6.55 38.70
N SER A 5 9.39 -6.60 37.51
CA SER A 5 9.91 -7.33 36.36
C SER A 5 9.82 -6.44 35.12
N ALA A 6 10.79 -6.56 34.22
CA ALA A 6 10.76 -5.82 32.96
C ALA A 6 10.10 -6.67 31.86
N LEU A 7 9.17 -6.10 31.11
CA LEU A 7 8.59 -6.72 29.91
C LEU A 7 8.93 -5.87 28.69
N ALA A 8 9.40 -6.51 27.62
CA ALA A 8 9.51 -5.90 26.31
C ALA A 8 8.20 -6.14 25.54
N VAL A 9 7.67 -5.09 24.94
CA VAL A 9 6.48 -5.18 24.09
C VAL A 9 6.93 -4.90 22.67
N THR A 10 6.67 -5.83 21.76
CA THR A 10 7.00 -5.69 20.35
C THR A 10 5.70 -5.54 19.58
N LEU A 11 5.63 -4.50 18.76
CA LEU A 11 4.51 -4.22 17.89
C LEU A 11 4.94 -4.47 16.45
N SER A 12 4.27 -5.37 15.75
CA SER A 12 4.45 -5.49 14.30
C SER A 12 3.34 -4.72 13.60
N ALA A 13 3.70 -3.60 12.97
CA ALA A 13 2.81 -2.88 12.07
C ALA A 13 2.90 -3.49 10.67
N ALA A 14 1.82 -3.44 9.89
CA ALA A 14 1.88 -3.76 8.46
C ALA A 14 1.63 -2.48 7.67
N LEU A 15 2.65 -1.98 6.99
CA LEU A 15 2.55 -0.92 5.99
C LEU A 15 2.97 -1.50 4.63
N LEU A 16 2.30 -1.06 3.57
CA LEU A 16 2.48 -1.60 2.23
C LEU A 16 3.93 -1.33 1.75
N SER A 17 4.65 -2.38 1.41
CA SER A 17 5.97 -2.30 0.77
C SER A 17 5.82 -2.12 -0.75
N PRO A 18 6.52 -1.16 -1.39
CA PRO A 18 6.66 -1.15 -2.84
C PRO A 18 7.40 -2.42 -3.33
N PRO A 19 7.27 -2.81 -4.61
CA PRO A 19 7.85 -4.06 -5.12
C PRO A 19 9.38 -4.11 -4.95
N PRO A 20 9.95 -5.31 -4.68
CA PRO A 20 11.38 -5.46 -4.41
C PRO A 20 12.19 -5.15 -5.68
N GLY A 21 13.10 -4.17 -5.59
CA GLY A 21 14.00 -3.85 -6.70
C GLY A 21 14.58 -2.43 -6.73
N THR A 22 14.17 -1.51 -5.85
CA THR A 22 14.76 -0.17 -5.83
C THR A 22 15.37 0.13 -4.47
N ALA A 23 16.70 0.02 -4.37
CA ALA A 23 17.44 0.69 -3.32
C ALA A 23 17.35 2.20 -3.57
N ARG A 24 16.76 2.97 -2.65
CA ARG A 24 16.76 4.44 -2.77
C ARG A 24 16.60 5.21 -1.45
N PRO A 25 17.02 6.49 -1.45
CA PRO A 25 17.38 7.26 -0.27
C PRO A 25 16.15 7.73 0.51
N THR A 26 16.36 7.91 1.81
CA THR A 26 15.44 8.55 2.74
C THR A 26 15.07 9.97 2.25
N PRO A 27 13.78 10.26 1.99
CA PRO A 27 13.37 11.60 1.63
C PRO A 27 13.49 12.53 2.86
N ARG A 28 14.17 13.67 2.69
CA ARG A 28 14.18 14.75 3.68
C ARG A 28 12.93 15.59 3.47
N ILE A 29 12.07 15.63 4.50
CA ILE A 29 10.98 16.59 4.57
C ILE A 29 11.49 17.75 5.42
N ASP A 30 11.93 18.83 4.79
CA ASP A 30 12.18 20.09 5.50
C ASP A 30 10.83 20.71 5.85
N VAL A 31 10.38 20.47 7.08
CA VAL A 31 9.21 21.16 7.64
C VAL A 31 9.64 22.58 7.99
N PRO A 32 9.07 23.66 7.41
CA PRO A 32 9.40 25.00 7.83
C PRO A 32 8.79 25.22 9.23
N LEU A 33 9.64 25.27 10.26
CA LEU A 33 9.27 25.88 11.53
C LEU A 33 9.08 27.38 11.27
N SER A 34 7.84 27.86 11.35
CA SER A 34 7.56 29.29 11.48
C SER A 34 8.23 29.82 12.74
N ALA A 35 9.29 30.60 12.57
CA ALA A 35 9.77 31.54 13.56
C ALA A 35 9.71 32.93 12.94
N THR A 36 8.75 33.71 13.42
CA THR A 36 8.78 35.18 13.39
C THR A 36 10.15 35.66 13.86
N HIS A 37 10.80 36.56 13.12
CA HIS A 37 11.49 37.78 13.59
C HIS A 37 11.86 38.61 12.35
N GLY A 38 11.42 39.86 12.33
CA GLY A 38 11.75 40.80 11.27
C GLY A 38 13.19 41.28 11.39
N VAL A 39 13.84 41.49 10.24
CA VAL A 39 14.91 42.47 10.09
C VAL A 39 14.79 43.07 8.69
N ALA A 40 14.67 44.39 8.65
CA ALA A 40 14.76 45.19 7.44
C ALA A 40 16.22 45.25 6.96
N SER A 41 16.47 45.12 5.65
CA SER A 41 17.16 46.15 4.86
C SER A 41 17.66 45.68 3.49
N THR A 42 17.54 46.64 2.57
CA THR A 42 18.37 46.96 1.39
C THR A 42 18.33 46.01 0.20
N LEU A 43 17.53 46.41 -0.80
CA LEU A 43 17.79 46.07 -2.20
C LEU A 43 19.19 46.54 -2.58
N THR A 44 20.02 45.60 -3.04
CA THR A 44 21.21 45.90 -3.84
C THR A 44 20.96 45.39 -5.24
N THR A 45 20.81 46.32 -6.17
CA THR A 45 20.79 46.13 -7.61
C THR A 45 22.18 45.66 -8.07
N ALA A 46 22.24 44.59 -8.86
CA ALA A 46 23.46 44.17 -9.56
C ALA A 46 23.15 43.97 -11.07
N PRO A 47 24.14 44.20 -11.95
CA PRO A 47 23.91 44.78 -13.27
C PRO A 47 23.59 43.76 -14.35
N ALA A 48 22.88 44.26 -15.37
CA ALA A 48 22.76 43.67 -16.68
C ALA A 48 24.13 43.65 -17.38
N GLY A 49 24.49 42.53 -18.03
CA GLY A 49 25.60 42.54 -18.99
C GLY A 49 26.30 41.20 -19.18
N ALA A 50 25.72 40.31 -19.99
CA ALA A 50 26.49 39.33 -20.75
C ALA A 50 25.74 38.96 -22.03
N ARG A 51 26.01 39.71 -23.11
CA ARG A 51 25.63 39.35 -24.47
C ARG A 51 26.51 38.18 -24.93
N PHE A 52 25.91 37.04 -25.22
CA PHE A 52 26.58 35.97 -25.96
C PHE A 52 26.66 36.34 -27.45
N PRO A 53 27.79 36.08 -28.14
CA PRO A 53 27.93 36.42 -29.55
C PRO A 53 27.11 35.46 -30.42
N ALA A 54 26.31 36.02 -31.32
CA ALA A 54 25.61 35.26 -32.35
C ALA A 54 26.63 34.59 -33.28
N ALA A 55 26.56 33.27 -33.39
CA ALA A 55 27.33 32.48 -34.35
C ALA A 55 26.90 32.84 -35.78
N ARG A 56 27.73 33.62 -36.47
CA ARG A 56 27.62 33.89 -37.91
C ARG A 56 27.78 32.58 -38.68
N HIS A 57 26.69 32.05 -39.20
CA HIS A 57 26.75 30.98 -40.19
C HIS A 57 27.23 31.59 -41.51
N ALA A 58 28.36 31.11 -42.00
CA ALA A 58 28.90 31.47 -43.30
C ALA A 58 27.95 30.97 -44.40
N VAL A 59 27.34 31.91 -45.11
CA VAL A 59 26.55 31.62 -46.31
C VAL A 59 27.53 31.30 -47.45
N LEU A 60 27.54 30.05 -47.89
CA LEU A 60 28.20 29.64 -49.12
C LEU A 60 27.49 30.30 -50.32
N PRO A 61 28.22 30.84 -51.32
CA PRO A 61 27.59 31.43 -52.49
C PRO A 61 26.97 30.33 -53.35
N SER A 62 25.63 30.33 -53.43
CA SER A 62 24.91 29.50 -54.39
C SER A 62 25.26 29.95 -55.80
N ARG A 63 25.90 29.07 -56.56
CA ARG A 63 26.09 29.20 -58.00
C ARG A 63 24.71 29.42 -58.64
N ALA A 64 24.49 30.61 -59.18
CA ALA A 64 23.32 30.93 -59.97
C ALA A 64 23.18 29.93 -61.13
N ARG A 65 22.18 29.03 -61.03
CA ARG A 65 21.66 28.32 -62.20
C ARG A 65 20.84 29.35 -62.98
N THR A 66 21.46 29.92 -64.00
CA THR A 66 20.76 30.62 -65.08
C THR A 66 19.86 29.63 -65.81
N HIS A 67 18.57 30.00 -65.85
CA HIS A 67 17.46 29.54 -66.70
C HIS A 67 16.24 29.09 -65.87
N THR A 68 15.52 30.06 -65.31
CA THR A 68 14.09 29.88 -65.03
C THR A 68 13.37 30.98 -65.78
N ARG A 69 12.71 30.59 -66.88
CA ARG A 69 11.72 31.43 -67.56
C ARG A 69 10.74 31.89 -66.50
N ALA A 70 10.50 33.20 -66.38
CA ALA A 70 9.52 33.72 -65.44
C ALA A 70 8.21 32.93 -65.61
N PRO A 71 7.63 32.39 -64.52
CA PRO A 71 6.44 31.57 -64.62
C PRO A 71 5.33 32.38 -65.28
N LYS A 72 4.66 31.77 -66.26
CA LYS A 72 3.54 32.38 -66.96
C LYS A 72 2.42 32.63 -65.94
N ARG A 73 2.29 33.88 -65.47
CA ARG A 73 1.18 34.28 -64.59
C ARG A 73 -0.10 34.30 -65.41
N LEU A 74 -0.99 33.34 -65.15
CA LEU A 74 -2.34 33.29 -65.70
C LEU A 74 -3.30 33.89 -64.68
N ALA A 75 -4.28 34.66 -65.16
CA ALA A 75 -5.32 35.18 -64.27
C ALA A 75 -6.16 34.04 -63.67
N PRO A 76 -6.65 34.16 -62.43
CA PRO A 76 -7.47 33.13 -61.78
C PRO A 76 -8.67 32.66 -62.61
N ALA A 77 -9.31 33.56 -63.35
CA ALA A 77 -10.41 33.21 -64.26
C ALA A 77 -9.99 32.24 -65.37
N ALA A 78 -8.79 32.39 -65.93
CA ALA A 78 -8.25 31.47 -66.94
C ALA A 78 -7.93 30.10 -66.32
N LEU A 79 -7.42 30.11 -65.09
CA LEU A 79 -7.10 28.90 -64.32
C LEU A 79 -8.37 28.13 -63.91
N ASN A 80 -9.47 28.81 -63.57
CA ASN A 80 -10.78 28.19 -63.38
C ASN A 80 -11.27 27.46 -64.63
N GLY A 81 -10.99 28.01 -65.82
CA GLY A 81 -11.24 27.33 -67.09
C GLY A 81 -10.49 26.00 -67.21
N VAL A 82 -9.22 25.96 -66.80
CA VAL A 82 -8.39 24.74 -66.79
C VAL A 82 -8.97 23.70 -65.85
N VAL A 83 -9.33 24.08 -64.61
CA VAL A 83 -9.94 23.15 -63.64
C VAL A 83 -11.23 22.55 -64.19
N LYS A 84 -12.11 23.39 -64.76
CA LYS A 84 -13.39 22.94 -65.30
C LYS A 84 -13.23 22.00 -66.50
N GLN A 85 -12.29 22.29 -67.40
CA GLN A 85 -12.07 21.52 -68.63
C GLN A 85 -11.38 20.17 -68.39
N TYR A 86 -10.36 20.13 -67.53
CA TYR A 86 -9.49 18.96 -67.38
C TYR A 86 -9.77 18.16 -66.10
N CYS A 87 -10.22 18.80 -65.03
CA CYS A 87 -10.51 18.13 -63.75
C CYS A 87 -12.01 17.82 -63.60
N GLY A 88 -12.88 18.71 -64.11
CA GLY A 88 -14.34 18.63 -63.96
C GLY A 88 -15.01 17.41 -64.61
N LYS A 89 -14.34 16.69 -65.53
CA LYS A 89 -14.88 15.45 -66.10
C LYS A 89 -14.93 14.29 -65.09
N CYS A 90 -13.98 14.27 -64.14
CA CYS A 90 -13.87 13.21 -63.13
C CYS A 90 -14.30 13.68 -61.73
N HIS A 91 -14.02 14.94 -61.39
CA HIS A 91 -14.34 15.53 -60.09
C HIS A 91 -15.57 16.44 -60.21
N ASN A 92 -16.73 15.83 -60.46
CA ASN A 92 -18.03 16.49 -60.50
C ASN A 92 -19.02 15.78 -59.56
N ASP A 93 -20.21 16.35 -59.43
CA ASP A 93 -21.24 15.88 -58.50
C ASP A 93 -21.78 14.47 -58.83
N THR A 94 -21.55 13.98 -60.05
CA THR A 94 -21.99 12.65 -60.50
C THR A 94 -20.89 11.59 -60.33
N MET A 95 -19.72 11.80 -60.94
CA MET A 95 -18.61 10.84 -60.92
C MET A 95 -17.87 10.80 -59.59
N LYS A 96 -17.74 11.96 -58.90
CA LYS A 96 -17.07 12.14 -57.61
C LYS A 96 -15.82 11.28 -57.43
N ARG A 97 -14.93 11.24 -58.42
CA ARG A 97 -13.76 10.34 -58.37
C ARG A 97 -12.86 10.75 -57.19
N GLY A 98 -12.51 9.79 -56.34
CA GLY A 98 -11.80 10.08 -55.08
C GLY A 98 -12.65 10.81 -54.03
N ASN A 99 -13.99 10.67 -54.10
CA ASN A 99 -14.96 11.33 -53.23
C ASN A 99 -14.83 12.87 -53.21
N LEU A 100 -14.49 13.46 -54.35
CA LEU A 100 -14.23 14.90 -54.51
C LEU A 100 -15.03 15.49 -55.67
N THR A 101 -15.63 16.66 -55.45
CA THR A 101 -16.24 17.51 -56.49
C THR A 101 -15.53 18.85 -56.56
N LEU A 102 -15.19 19.28 -57.77
CA LEU A 102 -14.60 20.58 -58.06
C LEU A 102 -15.60 21.51 -58.78
N ALA A 103 -16.89 21.15 -58.81
CA ALA A 103 -17.93 21.89 -59.54
C ALA A 103 -18.09 23.35 -59.05
N ARG A 104 -17.80 23.60 -57.77
CA ARG A 104 -17.84 24.92 -57.11
C ARG A 104 -16.46 25.40 -56.66
N PHE A 105 -15.39 24.79 -57.18
CA PHE A 105 -14.03 25.19 -56.83
C PHE A 105 -13.65 26.48 -57.57
N ASP A 106 -13.09 27.44 -56.84
CA ASP A 106 -12.63 28.72 -57.38
C ASP A 106 -11.18 28.97 -56.96
N VAL A 107 -10.29 29.10 -57.95
CA VAL A 107 -8.86 29.40 -57.77
C VAL A 107 -8.66 30.77 -57.12
N ALA A 108 -9.58 31.73 -57.32
CA ALA A 108 -9.46 33.06 -56.74
C ALA A 108 -9.76 33.11 -55.23
N SER A 109 -10.51 32.13 -54.72
CA SER A 109 -10.98 32.08 -53.34
C SER A 109 -10.73 30.70 -52.70
N PRO A 110 -9.47 30.36 -52.39
CA PRO A 110 -9.14 29.07 -51.78
C PRO A 110 -9.69 28.90 -50.35
N PHE A 111 -10.09 29.99 -49.68
CA PHE A 111 -10.49 30.00 -48.26
C PHE A 111 -11.64 29.03 -47.92
N GLY A 112 -12.52 28.74 -48.87
CA GLY A 112 -13.60 27.77 -48.63
C GLY A 112 -13.17 26.30 -48.69
N GLN A 113 -12.00 26.00 -49.26
CA GLN A 113 -11.56 24.64 -49.61
C GLN A 113 -10.01 24.49 -49.59
N VAL A 114 -9.32 25.03 -48.58
CA VAL A 114 -7.85 25.01 -48.47
C VAL A 114 -7.29 23.58 -48.53
N ASP A 115 -7.89 22.64 -47.78
CA ASP A 115 -7.53 21.21 -47.80
C ASP A 115 -7.55 20.60 -49.22
N VAL A 116 -8.51 21.02 -50.05
CA VAL A 116 -8.65 20.54 -51.43
C VAL A 116 -7.57 21.14 -52.31
N ALA A 117 -7.29 22.44 -52.13
CA ALA A 117 -6.26 23.16 -52.86
C ALA A 117 -4.86 22.59 -52.56
N GLU A 118 -4.52 22.32 -51.30
CA GLU A 118 -3.24 21.69 -50.93
C GLU A 118 -3.07 20.29 -51.52
N ARG A 119 -4.11 19.44 -51.44
CA ARG A 119 -4.08 18.11 -52.07
C ARG A 119 -3.92 18.23 -53.58
N MET A 120 -4.56 19.22 -54.20
CA MET A 120 -4.45 19.47 -55.63
C MET A 120 -3.02 19.90 -56.01
N VAL A 121 -2.43 20.86 -55.29
CA VAL A 121 -1.02 21.27 -55.45
C VAL A 121 -0.09 20.06 -55.35
N ALA A 122 -0.22 19.26 -54.29
CA ALA A 122 0.61 18.08 -54.08
C ALA A 122 0.53 17.10 -55.25
N LYS A 123 -0.66 16.88 -55.83
CA LYS A 123 -0.84 15.99 -57.00
C LYS A 123 -0.38 16.59 -58.32
N LEU A 124 -0.49 17.91 -58.49
CA LEU A 124 -0.03 18.62 -59.68
C LEU A 124 1.51 18.65 -59.74
N ARG A 125 2.17 18.99 -58.62
CA ARG A 125 3.64 19.06 -58.53
C ARG A 125 4.34 17.74 -58.82
N VAL A 126 3.70 16.62 -58.49
CA VAL A 126 4.21 15.27 -58.79
C VAL A 126 3.66 14.68 -60.10
N GLY A 127 2.90 15.45 -60.89
CA GLY A 127 2.38 15.04 -62.18
C GLY A 127 1.32 13.92 -62.15
N MET A 128 0.77 13.60 -60.98
CA MET A 128 -0.24 12.52 -60.82
C MET A 128 -1.64 12.94 -61.32
N MET A 129 -1.90 14.24 -61.46
CA MET A 129 -3.17 14.76 -61.97
C MET A 129 -2.95 15.75 -63.13
N PRO A 130 -3.82 15.74 -64.16
CA PRO A 130 -4.78 14.68 -64.52
C PRO A 130 -4.11 13.30 -64.73
N PRO A 131 -4.79 12.15 -64.55
CA PRO A 131 -4.15 10.84 -64.66
C PRO A 131 -3.62 10.55 -66.08
N VAL A 132 -2.68 9.62 -66.20
CA VAL A 132 -2.14 9.19 -67.50
C VAL A 132 -3.26 8.73 -68.45
N GLY A 133 -3.18 9.12 -69.72
CA GLY A 133 -4.22 8.84 -70.72
C GLY A 133 -5.41 9.82 -70.74
N SER A 134 -5.52 10.73 -69.78
CA SER A 134 -6.53 11.80 -69.83
C SER A 134 -6.00 13.04 -70.57
N PRO A 135 -6.88 13.87 -71.17
CA PRO A 135 -6.47 15.13 -71.79
C PRO A 135 -5.73 16.01 -70.78
N ARG A 136 -4.59 16.58 -71.19
CA ARG A 136 -3.81 17.53 -70.40
C ARG A 136 -3.64 18.83 -71.17
N PRO A 137 -3.61 19.99 -70.49
CA PRO A 137 -3.27 21.24 -71.15
C PRO A 137 -1.82 21.21 -71.65
N ALA A 138 -1.55 21.93 -72.73
CA ALA A 138 -0.19 22.05 -73.28
C ALA A 138 0.66 23.06 -72.47
N GLY A 139 1.97 22.86 -72.48
CA GLY A 139 2.97 23.72 -71.83
C GLY A 139 2.86 23.75 -70.30
N ASP A 140 3.41 24.79 -69.70
CA ASP A 140 3.60 24.94 -68.24
C ASP A 140 2.32 25.33 -67.49
N THR A 141 1.14 25.03 -68.04
CA THR A 141 -0.15 25.50 -67.54
C THR A 141 -0.52 24.88 -66.19
N LEU A 142 -0.19 23.60 -65.96
CA LEU A 142 -0.41 22.93 -64.67
C LEU A 142 0.54 23.46 -63.58
N ASP A 143 1.77 23.83 -63.95
CA ASP A 143 2.72 24.43 -63.03
C ASP A 143 2.29 25.85 -62.63
N ALA A 144 1.73 26.61 -63.57
CA ALA A 144 1.15 27.92 -63.28
C ALA A 144 -0.07 27.82 -62.35
N LEU A 145 -0.90 26.79 -62.53
CA LEU A 145 -2.02 26.50 -61.63
C LEU A 145 -1.55 26.14 -60.21
N ALA A 146 -0.57 25.25 -60.10
CA ALA A 146 0.00 24.88 -58.81
C ALA A 146 0.63 26.08 -58.10
N LEU A 147 1.39 26.91 -58.83
CA LEU A 147 2.02 28.11 -58.30
C LEU A 147 1.00 29.15 -57.82
N GLU A 148 -0.07 29.38 -58.57
CA GLU A 148 -1.12 30.34 -58.14
C GLU A 148 -1.84 29.82 -56.89
N LEU A 149 -2.17 28.53 -56.83
CA LEU A 149 -2.78 27.93 -55.65
C LEU A 149 -1.87 28.04 -54.42
N GLU A 150 -0.57 27.71 -54.54
CA GLU A 150 0.42 27.91 -53.49
C GLU A 150 0.47 29.37 -53.04
N THR A 151 0.62 30.31 -53.98
CA THR A 151 0.69 31.75 -53.67
C THR A 151 -0.54 32.22 -52.90
N ARG A 152 -1.72 31.72 -53.27
CA ARG A 152 -2.98 32.10 -52.63
C ARG A 152 -3.13 31.48 -51.24
N ILE A 153 -2.72 30.22 -51.06
CA ILE A 153 -2.70 29.53 -49.76
C ILE A 153 -1.70 30.22 -48.82
N ASP A 154 -0.50 30.51 -49.30
CA ASP A 154 0.53 31.20 -48.50
C ASP A 154 0.08 32.60 -48.08
N SER A 155 -0.54 33.35 -49.00
CA SER A 155 -1.08 34.68 -48.69
C SER A 155 -2.25 34.61 -47.69
N ALA A 156 -3.06 33.54 -47.75
CA ALA A 156 -4.13 33.28 -46.81
C ALA A 156 -3.59 32.94 -45.41
N ALA A 157 -2.58 32.07 -45.33
CA ALA A 157 -1.96 31.66 -44.07
C ALA A 157 -1.28 32.83 -43.32
N VAL A 158 -0.85 33.87 -44.04
CA VAL A 158 -0.34 35.11 -43.42
C VAL A 158 -1.47 35.91 -42.73
N LEU A 159 -2.68 35.89 -43.30
CA LEU A 159 -3.83 36.65 -42.77
C LEU A 159 -4.56 35.90 -41.65
N ASP A 160 -4.59 34.57 -41.71
CA ASP A 160 -5.18 33.70 -40.69
C ASP A 160 -4.25 32.49 -40.46
N PRO A 161 -3.22 32.62 -39.60
CA PRO A 161 -2.30 31.54 -39.33
C PRO A 161 -3.01 30.38 -38.63
N ASP A 162 -3.02 29.19 -39.24
CA ASP A 162 -3.45 27.95 -38.57
C ASP A 162 -2.21 27.29 -37.92
N PRO A 163 -2.04 27.38 -36.58
CA PRO A 163 -0.93 26.74 -35.89
C PRO A 163 -1.05 25.21 -35.80
N GLY A 164 -2.11 24.63 -36.38
CA GLY A 164 -2.41 23.22 -36.32
C GLY A 164 -3.00 22.79 -34.98
N ARG A 165 -3.11 21.47 -34.79
CA ARG A 165 -3.67 20.85 -33.59
C ARG A 165 -2.54 20.32 -32.72
N ARG A 166 -2.55 20.66 -31.43
CA ARG A 166 -1.63 20.04 -30.46
C ARG A 166 -2.20 18.70 -29.98
N THR A 167 -1.39 17.66 -30.02
CA THR A 167 -1.65 16.43 -29.28
C THR A 167 -1.53 16.69 -27.78
N PHE A 168 -2.19 15.87 -26.96
CA PHE A 168 -2.05 15.97 -25.51
C PHE A 168 -0.58 15.78 -25.11
N GLN A 169 0.03 16.82 -24.55
CA GLN A 169 1.39 16.79 -24.05
C GLN A 169 1.38 16.27 -22.61
N ARG A 170 1.99 15.11 -22.38
CA ARG A 170 2.22 14.59 -21.02
C ARG A 170 3.42 15.28 -20.39
N LEU A 171 3.49 15.28 -19.05
CA LEU A 171 4.67 15.73 -18.32
C LEU A 171 5.79 14.72 -18.48
N ASN A 172 6.98 15.14 -18.90
CA ASN A 172 8.15 14.28 -18.87
C ASN A 172 8.60 13.99 -17.41
N ARG A 173 9.61 13.16 -17.19
CA ARG A 173 10.05 12.78 -15.84
C ARG A 173 10.50 13.97 -14.98
N ALA A 174 11.25 14.90 -15.57
CA ALA A 174 11.73 16.08 -14.87
C ALA A 174 10.58 17.03 -14.51
N GLU A 175 9.67 17.26 -15.46
CA GLU A 175 8.47 18.08 -15.28
C GLU A 175 7.52 17.45 -14.25
N TYR A 176 7.33 16.14 -14.28
CA TYR A 176 6.49 15.42 -13.32
C TYR A 176 7.04 15.55 -11.90
N GLN A 177 8.34 15.35 -11.72
CA GLN A 177 8.99 15.51 -10.43
C GLN A 177 8.92 16.94 -9.91
N ALA A 178 9.17 17.93 -10.77
CA ALA A 178 9.06 19.34 -10.42
C ALA A 178 7.61 19.72 -10.07
N ALA A 179 6.63 19.25 -10.83
CA ALA A 179 5.22 19.50 -10.58
C ALA A 179 4.77 18.91 -9.23
N VAL A 180 5.18 17.69 -8.90
CA VAL A 180 4.86 17.05 -7.62
C VAL A 180 5.45 17.84 -6.45
N LYS A 181 6.71 18.26 -6.55
CA LYS A 181 7.36 19.10 -5.54
C LYS A 181 6.66 20.45 -5.40
N GLN A 182 6.27 21.08 -6.50
CA GLN A 182 5.62 22.39 -6.49
C GLN A 182 4.19 22.35 -5.94
N LEU A 183 3.43 21.32 -6.30
CA LEU A 183 2.03 21.17 -5.88
C LEU A 183 1.89 20.69 -4.44
N LEU A 184 2.75 19.75 -4.02
CA LEU A 184 2.57 19.01 -2.78
C LEU A 184 3.71 19.21 -1.78
N GLY A 185 4.82 19.84 -2.18
CA GLY A 185 6.03 19.92 -1.36
C GLY A 185 6.77 18.59 -1.21
N VAL A 186 6.35 17.54 -1.92
CA VAL A 186 6.91 16.19 -1.81
C VAL A 186 8.03 16.03 -2.84
N GLU A 187 9.22 15.67 -2.37
CA GLU A 187 10.31 15.28 -3.26
C GLU A 187 10.20 13.79 -3.60
N ILE A 188 10.19 13.49 -4.90
CA ILE A 188 10.15 12.12 -5.43
C ILE A 188 11.30 11.92 -6.41
N ASP A 189 11.59 10.66 -6.72
CA ASP A 189 12.35 10.31 -7.91
C ASP A 189 11.42 9.76 -9.00
N ALA A 190 11.17 10.54 -10.04
CA ALA A 190 10.33 10.08 -11.14
C ALA A 190 10.89 8.83 -11.85
N ALA A 191 12.18 8.51 -11.68
CA ALA A 191 12.79 7.32 -12.27
C ALA A 191 12.28 5.99 -11.76
N GLN A 192 11.79 5.96 -10.52
CA GLN A 192 11.23 4.74 -9.93
C GLN A 192 9.84 4.42 -10.47
N TYR A 193 9.16 5.43 -11.03
CA TYR A 193 7.78 5.31 -11.46
C TYR A 193 7.63 5.23 -12.98
N LEU A 194 8.35 6.07 -13.70
CA LEU A 194 8.15 6.30 -15.13
C LEU A 194 9.34 5.81 -15.95
N PRO A 195 9.13 5.22 -17.14
CA PRO A 195 10.22 4.87 -18.06
C PRO A 195 10.93 6.13 -18.58
N PRO A 196 12.16 6.03 -19.11
CA PRO A 196 12.86 7.16 -19.72
C PRO A 196 12.06 7.76 -20.89
N ASP A 197 12.09 9.09 -21.00
CA ASP A 197 11.39 9.83 -22.04
C ASP A 197 12.11 9.72 -23.40
N THR A 198 11.34 9.58 -24.48
CA THR A 198 11.84 9.65 -25.85
C THR A 198 12.32 11.06 -26.15
N LYS A 199 13.55 11.20 -26.64
CA LYS A 199 14.11 12.47 -27.12
C LYS A 199 13.85 12.63 -28.61
N SER A 200 13.36 13.79 -29.01
CA SER A 200 13.31 14.23 -30.40
C SER A 200 13.93 15.61 -30.51
N ASP A 201 14.74 15.84 -31.54
CA ASP A 201 15.52 17.08 -31.72
C ASP A 201 16.31 17.52 -30.48
N ASN A 202 16.74 16.55 -29.67
CA ASN A 202 17.41 16.72 -28.36
C ASN A 202 16.54 17.28 -27.22
N PHE A 203 15.23 17.41 -27.42
CA PHE A 203 14.27 17.75 -26.38
C PHE A 203 13.47 16.52 -25.94
N ASP A 204 13.17 16.43 -24.65
CA ASP A 204 12.43 15.34 -24.01
C ASP A 204 11.02 15.78 -23.57
N ASN A 205 10.49 16.87 -24.13
CA ASN A 205 9.15 17.39 -23.87
C ASN A 205 8.32 17.57 -25.15
N ILE A 206 8.74 17.04 -26.31
CA ILE A 206 7.98 17.19 -27.56
C ILE A 206 6.78 16.23 -27.58
N ALA A 207 5.58 16.77 -27.79
CA ALA A 207 4.30 16.07 -27.62
C ALA A 207 3.99 14.99 -28.68
N ASP A 208 4.56 15.08 -29.88
CA ASP A 208 4.33 14.17 -31.00
C ASP A 208 5.09 12.84 -30.87
N VAL A 209 6.23 12.84 -30.18
CA VAL A 209 7.04 11.63 -29.88
C VAL A 209 6.74 11.02 -28.50
N GLN A 210 5.78 11.59 -27.76
CA GLN A 210 5.40 11.17 -26.41
C GLN A 210 4.00 10.54 -26.33
N ALA A 211 3.68 9.69 -27.29
CA ALA A 211 2.42 8.94 -27.28
C ALA A 211 2.22 8.18 -25.95
N LEU A 212 1.02 8.28 -25.40
CA LEU A 212 0.66 7.63 -24.15
C LEU A 212 0.23 6.18 -24.41
N SER A 213 1.07 5.21 -24.03
CA SER A 213 0.70 3.79 -24.08
C SER A 213 -0.13 3.39 -22.84
N PRO A 214 -0.93 2.30 -22.92
CA PRO A 214 -1.66 1.80 -21.75
C PRO A 214 -0.74 1.48 -20.56
N THR A 215 0.45 0.92 -20.82
CA THR A 215 1.45 0.63 -19.79
C THR A 215 1.97 1.90 -19.12
N LEU A 216 2.21 2.94 -19.92
CA LEU A 216 2.68 4.23 -19.41
C LEU A 216 1.60 4.94 -18.59
N LEU A 217 0.34 4.92 -19.05
CA LEU A 217 -0.79 5.42 -18.26
C LEU A 217 -0.90 4.69 -16.92
N GLY A 218 -0.77 3.36 -16.92
CA GLY A 218 -0.73 2.57 -15.68
C GLY A 218 0.42 2.95 -14.75
N ALA A 219 1.58 3.35 -15.28
CA ALA A 219 2.70 3.86 -14.49
C ALA A 219 2.38 5.23 -13.84
N TYR A 220 1.78 6.17 -14.58
CA TYR A 220 1.34 7.45 -14.02
C TYR A 220 0.27 7.28 -12.94
N LEU A 221 -0.71 6.39 -13.16
CA LEU A 221 -1.77 6.14 -12.17
C LEU A 221 -1.21 5.51 -10.88
N ARG A 222 -0.25 4.59 -10.99
CA ARG A 222 0.46 4.05 -9.82
C ARG A 222 1.23 5.14 -9.07
N ALA A 223 2.02 5.93 -9.80
CA ALA A 223 2.76 7.05 -9.22
C ALA A 223 1.83 8.02 -8.50
N ALA A 224 0.72 8.42 -9.14
CA ALA A 224 -0.26 9.33 -8.58
C ALA A 224 -0.93 8.75 -7.32
N GLY A 225 -1.21 7.45 -7.29
CA GLY A 225 -1.73 6.76 -6.10
C GLY A 225 -0.76 6.85 -4.92
N ASP A 226 0.50 6.47 -5.15
CA ASP A 226 1.54 6.48 -4.12
C ASP A 226 1.81 7.91 -3.58
N ILE A 227 1.92 8.88 -4.49
CA ILE A 227 2.19 10.29 -4.15
C ILE A 227 1.02 10.92 -3.41
N SER A 228 -0.22 10.65 -3.85
CA SER A 228 -1.42 11.10 -3.15
C SER A 228 -1.44 10.60 -1.71
N TRP A 229 -1.06 9.33 -1.50
CA TRP A 229 -0.97 8.74 -0.17
C TRP A 229 0.08 9.41 0.71
N LEU A 230 1.25 9.73 0.14
CA LEU A 230 2.29 10.51 0.82
C LEU A 230 1.80 11.90 1.23
N ALA A 231 1.08 12.57 0.33
CA ALA A 231 0.62 13.95 0.53
C ALA A 231 -0.49 14.08 1.57
N VAL A 232 -1.46 13.16 1.60
CA VAL A 232 -2.60 13.21 2.55
C VAL A 232 -2.33 12.48 3.86
N GLY A 233 -1.34 11.57 3.89
CA GLY A 233 -1.04 10.79 5.07
C GLY A 233 -0.38 11.62 6.18
N ASN A 234 -0.78 11.42 7.43
CA ASN A 234 -0.16 12.04 8.62
C ASN A 234 1.26 11.53 8.97
N ALA A 235 2.30 12.31 8.64
CA ALA A 235 3.73 12.02 8.89
C ALA A 235 4.07 11.63 10.34
N LYS A 236 3.23 12.00 11.31
CA LYS A 236 3.42 11.76 12.75
C LYS A 236 2.53 10.65 13.29
N ALA A 237 2.17 9.68 12.46
CA ALA A 237 1.41 8.52 12.90
C ALA A 237 2.20 7.79 13.99
N SER A 238 1.56 7.62 15.15
CA SER A 238 2.16 6.95 16.30
C SER A 238 1.23 5.88 16.85
N ALA A 239 1.82 4.83 17.41
CA ALA A 239 1.12 3.82 18.18
C ALA A 239 1.42 3.99 19.67
N GLY A 240 0.37 3.98 20.48
CA GLY A 240 0.47 4.02 21.92
C GLY A 240 0.39 2.64 22.53
N VAL A 241 1.26 2.36 23.49
CA VAL A 241 1.16 1.17 24.36
C VAL A 241 0.79 1.62 25.76
N ALA A 242 -0.17 0.94 26.38
CA ALA A 242 -0.63 1.19 27.73
C ALA A 242 -0.66 -0.09 28.56
N VAL A 243 -0.33 0.03 29.84
CA VAL A 243 -0.40 -1.01 30.85
C VAL A 243 -1.33 -0.52 31.96
N ASP A 244 -2.36 -1.31 32.27
CA ASP A 244 -3.43 -0.99 33.23
C ASP A 244 -4.12 0.37 32.98
N GLY A 245 -4.19 0.78 31.71
CA GLY A 245 -4.81 2.03 31.28
C GLY A 245 -3.86 3.25 31.29
N GLU A 246 -2.65 3.12 31.83
CA GLU A 246 -1.63 4.16 31.77
C GLU A 246 -0.75 3.98 30.54
N ARG A 247 -0.53 5.04 29.76
CA ARG A 247 0.33 5.01 28.57
C ARG A 247 1.78 4.90 29.01
N VAL A 248 2.42 3.79 28.66
CA VAL A 248 3.82 3.52 29.02
C VAL A 248 4.78 3.83 27.88
N ALA A 249 4.29 3.91 26.63
CA ALA A 249 5.12 4.25 25.49
C ALA A 249 4.32 4.85 24.32
N LEU A 250 5.06 5.61 23.51
CA LEU A 250 4.65 6.12 22.21
C LEU A 250 5.68 5.64 21.19
N ILE A 251 5.21 4.97 20.14
CA ILE A 251 6.03 4.46 19.05
C ILE A 251 5.72 5.30 17.83
N ASP A 252 6.74 5.98 17.30
CA ASP A 252 6.62 6.65 16.01
C ASP A 252 6.73 5.60 14.89
N ILE A 253 5.68 5.52 14.09
CA ILE A 253 5.59 4.53 13.02
C ILE A 253 6.41 5.05 11.84
N ASP A 254 7.50 4.35 11.51
CA ASP A 254 8.26 4.65 10.31
C ASP A 254 7.44 4.25 9.07
N ARG A 255 7.07 5.23 8.28
CA ARG A 255 6.24 5.05 7.08
C ARG A 255 6.98 4.38 5.93
N PHE A 256 8.31 4.37 6.02
CA PHE A 256 9.19 3.82 5.00
C PHE A 256 9.74 2.44 5.40
N MET A 257 9.28 1.86 6.52
CA MET A 257 9.69 0.52 6.94
C MET A 257 9.32 -0.53 5.88
N HIS A 258 10.26 -1.41 5.57
CA HIS A 258 10.11 -2.43 4.54
C HIS A 258 10.30 -3.84 5.10
N ALA A 259 9.62 -4.82 4.52
CA ALA A 259 9.73 -6.22 4.96
C ALA A 259 11.15 -6.80 4.84
N SER A 260 12.00 -6.20 4.01
CA SER A 260 13.41 -6.59 3.83
C SER A 260 14.38 -5.89 4.77
N ASP A 261 13.92 -4.96 5.59
CA ASP A 261 14.80 -4.31 6.57
C ASP A 261 15.27 -5.34 7.62
N PRO A 262 16.41 -5.12 8.30
CA PRO A 262 16.92 -6.07 9.29
C PRO A 262 15.92 -6.42 10.40
N ASN A 263 15.02 -5.48 10.74
CA ASN A 263 13.93 -5.67 11.70
C ASN A 263 12.56 -5.85 11.02
N GLY A 264 12.53 -5.94 9.69
CA GLY A 264 11.33 -5.91 8.87
C GLY A 264 10.42 -4.75 9.23
N VAL A 265 9.14 -5.05 9.40
CA VAL A 265 8.09 -4.09 9.83
C VAL A 265 7.80 -4.16 11.34
N ALA A 266 8.69 -4.80 12.10
CA ALA A 266 8.56 -4.92 13.56
C ALA A 266 9.22 -3.73 14.26
N GLN A 267 8.47 -3.07 15.13
CA GLN A 267 8.98 -2.02 16.02
C GLN A 267 8.86 -2.47 17.48
N GLY A 268 10.01 -2.60 18.15
CA GLY A 268 10.09 -2.96 19.56
C GLY A 268 10.16 -1.74 20.47
N LEU A 269 9.65 -1.90 21.69
CA LEU A 269 9.87 -0.95 22.77
C LEU A 269 11.03 -1.41 23.68
N PRO A 270 11.81 -0.47 24.25
CA PRO A 270 12.66 -0.77 25.38
C PRO A 270 11.85 -1.45 26.50
N PRO A 271 12.46 -2.35 27.31
CA PRO A 271 11.76 -3.04 28.38
C PRO A 271 11.08 -2.06 29.36
N VAL A 272 9.77 -2.20 29.51
CA VAL A 272 8.95 -1.41 30.44
C VAL A 272 8.94 -2.11 31.80
N ARG A 273 9.22 -1.36 32.87
CA ARG A 273 9.13 -1.88 34.23
C ARG A 273 7.67 -1.99 34.63
N VAL A 274 7.25 -3.20 35.01
CA VAL A 274 5.93 -3.43 35.59
C VAL A 274 6.06 -4.15 36.92
N THR A 275 5.05 -3.99 37.77
CA THR A 275 4.95 -4.85 38.95
C THR A 275 4.69 -6.29 38.53
N ALA A 276 4.98 -7.23 39.40
CA ALA A 276 4.73 -8.62 39.09
C ALA A 276 3.26 -8.99 39.45
N GLY A 277 2.54 -9.63 38.53
CA GLY A 277 1.12 -9.94 38.68
C GLY A 277 0.37 -9.90 37.33
N PRO A 278 -0.97 -10.09 37.34
CA PRO A 278 -1.78 -9.91 36.14
C PRO A 278 -1.85 -8.42 35.78
N HIS A 279 -1.57 -8.11 34.51
CA HIS A 279 -1.60 -6.77 33.95
C HIS A 279 -2.44 -6.75 32.67
N LYS A 280 -3.17 -5.66 32.43
CA LYS A 280 -3.88 -5.42 31.17
C LYS A 280 -2.99 -4.61 30.25
N VAL A 281 -2.55 -5.20 29.14
CA VAL A 281 -1.75 -4.51 28.11
C VAL A 281 -2.63 -4.20 26.91
N SER A 282 -2.57 -2.97 26.42
CA SER A 282 -3.25 -2.54 25.19
C SER A 282 -2.34 -1.74 24.29
N ALA A 283 -2.44 -1.94 22.98
CA ALA A 283 -1.75 -1.16 21.97
C ALA A 283 -2.76 -0.64 20.94
N ALA A 284 -2.63 0.63 20.55
CA ALA A 284 -3.53 1.25 19.58
C ALA A 284 -2.82 2.36 18.81
N PHE A 285 -3.17 2.54 17.52
CA PHE A 285 -2.78 3.74 16.77
C PHE A 285 -3.45 4.96 17.37
N ILE A 286 -2.68 6.01 17.61
CA ILE A 286 -3.18 7.28 18.14
C ILE A 286 -3.50 8.17 16.95
N PRO A 287 -4.77 8.59 16.79
CA PRO A 287 -5.13 9.58 15.78
C PRO A 287 -4.35 10.88 16.03
N PRO A 288 -3.92 11.57 14.98
CA PRO A 288 -4.92 12.28 14.19
C PRO A 288 -5.05 11.70 12.78
N ARG A 289 -6.24 11.21 12.47
CA ARG A 289 -6.82 10.98 11.13
C ARG A 289 -5.81 10.54 10.06
N PHE A 290 -5.51 9.25 10.03
CA PHE A 290 -5.08 8.63 8.78
C PHE A 290 -6.30 8.57 7.83
N GLN A 291 -6.61 9.68 7.15
CA GLN A 291 -7.68 9.78 6.16
C GLN A 291 -7.05 9.77 4.76
N GLY A 292 -6.51 8.62 4.36
CA GLY A 292 -6.33 8.33 2.95
C GLY A 292 -7.66 7.82 2.38
N VAL A 293 -8.11 8.37 1.25
CA VAL A 293 -9.25 7.81 0.53
C VAL A 293 -8.85 6.40 0.07
N VAL A 294 -9.58 5.38 0.49
CA VAL A 294 -9.38 3.99 0.08
C VAL A 294 -9.76 3.90 -1.40
N GLN A 295 -8.78 4.02 -2.31
CA GLN A 295 -8.99 3.78 -3.74
C GLN A 295 -8.61 2.34 -4.07
N ASP A 296 -9.43 1.40 -3.57
CA ASP A 296 -9.30 0.00 -3.92
C ASP A 296 -9.84 -0.20 -5.34
N LEU A 297 -9.02 -0.78 -6.22
CA LEU A 297 -9.48 -1.27 -7.52
C LEU A 297 -10.51 -2.41 -7.35
N ILE A 298 -10.49 -3.10 -6.20
CA ILE A 298 -11.43 -4.16 -5.83
C ILE A 298 -11.96 -3.85 -4.43
N SER A 299 -13.17 -3.30 -4.34
CA SER A 299 -13.78 -3.00 -3.04
C SER A 299 -14.40 -4.27 -2.43
N PRO A 300 -14.12 -4.59 -1.16
CA PRO A 300 -14.80 -5.68 -0.45
C PRO A 300 -16.32 -5.42 -0.39
N LEU A 301 -17.11 -6.50 -0.27
CA LEU A 301 -18.52 -6.38 0.11
C LEU A 301 -18.61 -5.49 1.37
N LYS A 302 -19.56 -4.52 1.35
CA LYS A 302 -19.72 -3.32 2.22
C LYS A 302 -19.47 -3.43 3.73
N TYR A 303 -19.18 -4.61 4.28
CA TYR A 303 -18.97 -4.87 5.70
C TYR A 303 -17.70 -5.70 6.02
N SER A 304 -16.84 -5.99 5.03
CA SER A 304 -15.56 -6.67 5.29
C SER A 304 -14.42 -5.65 5.30
N LEU A 305 -13.70 -5.59 6.42
CA LEU A 305 -12.36 -5.03 6.43
C LEU A 305 -11.41 -6.01 5.73
N ASN A 306 -10.43 -5.52 4.99
CA ASN A 306 -9.39 -6.37 4.42
C ASN A 306 -8.59 -7.03 5.55
N SER A 307 -8.50 -8.37 5.52
CA SER A 307 -7.74 -9.16 6.48
C SER A 307 -6.23 -8.94 6.32
N THR A 308 -5.48 -9.13 7.41
CA THR A 308 -4.00 -9.16 7.43
C THR A 308 -3.41 -10.16 6.43
N SER A 309 -4.19 -11.18 6.03
CA SER A 309 -3.81 -12.19 5.03
C SER A 309 -3.93 -11.71 3.58
N ASN A 310 -4.78 -10.72 3.29
CA ASN A 310 -5.07 -10.24 1.93
C ASN A 310 -4.22 -9.00 1.57
N ALA A 311 -3.36 -8.59 2.50
CA ALA A 311 -2.57 -7.36 2.51
C ALA A 311 -1.52 -7.21 1.40
N VAL A 312 -1.35 -8.26 0.59
CA VAL A 312 -0.34 -8.36 -0.49
C VAL A 312 -0.99 -8.49 -1.87
N ALA A 313 -2.32 -8.47 -1.97
CA ALA A 313 -3.01 -8.59 -3.25
C ALA A 313 -3.11 -7.26 -3.99
N TYR A 314 -2.90 -7.30 -5.32
CA TYR A 314 -3.02 -6.15 -6.20
C TYR A 314 -4.45 -5.56 -6.15
N GLY A 315 -4.55 -4.24 -5.95
CA GLY A 315 -5.83 -3.53 -5.97
C GLY A 315 -6.46 -3.20 -4.62
N PHE A 316 -5.76 -3.45 -3.51
CA PHE A 316 -6.21 -3.11 -2.16
C PHE A 316 -5.30 -2.05 -1.49
N THR A 317 -5.91 -1.05 -0.87
CA THR A 317 -5.31 0.01 -0.07
C THR A 317 -5.60 -0.30 1.39
N LEU A 318 -4.57 -0.65 2.16
CA LEU A 318 -4.72 -0.91 3.58
C LEU A 318 -4.48 0.35 4.40
N LEU A 319 -5.40 0.61 5.34
CA LEU A 319 -5.11 1.53 6.44
C LEU A 319 -4.12 0.87 7.40
N PRO A 320 -3.27 1.66 8.09
CA PRO A 320 -2.40 1.14 9.13
C PRO A 320 -3.22 0.39 10.18
N HIS A 321 -2.87 -0.87 10.43
CA HIS A 321 -3.54 -1.72 11.41
C HIS A 321 -2.53 -2.57 12.17
N LEU A 322 -2.92 -3.00 13.38
CA LEU A 322 -2.07 -3.79 14.25
C LEU A 322 -2.15 -5.25 13.81
N ARG A 323 -1.05 -5.78 13.26
CA ARG A 323 -1.00 -7.17 12.79
C ARG A 323 -0.71 -8.14 13.93
N GLU A 324 0.26 -7.81 14.76
CA GLU A 324 0.71 -8.65 15.87
C GLU A 324 1.21 -7.80 17.03
N LEU A 325 0.80 -8.17 18.24
CA LEU A 325 1.31 -7.63 19.51
C LEU A 325 1.93 -8.79 20.27
N SER A 326 3.26 -8.80 20.40
CA SER A 326 3.97 -9.79 21.18
C SER A 326 4.54 -9.16 22.45
N ILE A 327 4.49 -9.93 23.53
CA ILE A 327 4.98 -9.52 24.84
C ILE A 327 6.09 -10.51 25.20
N ALA A 328 7.32 -10.01 25.32
CA ALA A 328 8.51 -10.79 25.64
C ALA A 328 9.03 -10.45 27.05
N GLY A 329 9.50 -11.46 27.78
CA GLY A 329 9.86 -11.37 29.19
C GLY A 329 9.00 -12.29 30.08
N PRO A 330 9.03 -12.12 31.41
CA PRO A 330 9.75 -11.09 32.16
C PRO A 330 11.27 -11.31 32.17
N TYR A 331 12.02 -10.24 31.95
CA TYR A 331 13.47 -10.22 32.12
C TYR A 331 13.83 -9.88 33.57
N ALA A 332 14.82 -10.59 34.14
CA ALA A 332 15.32 -10.38 35.50
C ALA A 332 14.25 -10.45 36.62
N ALA A 333 13.35 -11.44 36.56
CA ALA A 333 12.34 -11.63 37.58
C ALA A 333 12.98 -11.94 38.95
N SER A 334 12.69 -11.11 39.96
CA SER A 334 13.13 -11.33 41.34
C SER A 334 12.03 -12.04 42.15
N GLY A 335 12.10 -13.36 42.23
CA GLY A 335 11.21 -14.17 43.08
C GLY A 335 9.77 -14.35 42.56
N VAL A 336 8.92 -14.96 43.40
CA VAL A 336 7.52 -15.28 43.07
C VAL A 336 6.59 -14.16 43.52
N SER A 337 5.83 -13.62 42.58
CA SER A 337 4.90 -12.49 42.78
C SER A 337 3.73 -12.83 43.70
N GLU A 338 3.30 -11.87 44.51
CA GLU A 338 2.07 -11.96 45.30
C GLU A 338 0.81 -11.76 44.46
N THR A 339 0.26 -12.84 43.91
CA THR A 339 -1.02 -12.81 43.20
C THR A 339 -2.21 -12.86 44.17
N HIS A 340 -3.39 -12.42 43.72
CA HIS A 340 -4.62 -12.53 44.51
C HIS A 340 -4.94 -13.99 44.88
N LEU A 341 -4.66 -14.95 44.00
CA LEU A 341 -4.82 -16.38 44.30
C LEU A 341 -3.84 -16.85 45.38
N ARG A 342 -2.59 -16.39 45.32
CA ARG A 342 -1.57 -16.72 46.31
C ARG A 342 -1.93 -16.18 47.69
N LYS A 343 -2.49 -14.96 47.78
CA LYS A 343 -3.06 -14.41 49.02
C LYS A 343 -4.24 -15.22 49.56
N ARG A 344 -5.04 -15.86 48.69
CA ARG A 344 -6.13 -16.77 49.10
C ARG A 344 -5.61 -18.09 49.66
N VAL A 345 -4.51 -18.61 49.12
CA VAL A 345 -3.88 -19.87 49.57
C VAL A 345 -3.06 -19.66 50.84
N PHE A 346 -2.12 -18.72 50.83
CA PHE A 346 -1.17 -18.49 51.93
C PHE A 346 -1.71 -17.43 52.91
N SER A 347 -2.42 -17.88 53.95
CA SER A 347 -2.94 -17.00 55.01
C SER A 347 -1.88 -16.56 56.03
N CYS A 348 -0.73 -17.23 56.06
CA CYS A 348 0.42 -16.88 56.87
C CYS A 348 1.71 -17.21 56.10
N ARG A 349 2.81 -16.57 56.50
CA ARG A 349 4.17 -16.93 56.07
C ARG A 349 5.07 -17.05 57.29
N PRO A 350 5.69 -18.22 57.53
CA PRO A 350 6.56 -18.42 58.67
C PRO A 350 7.89 -17.70 58.45
N ALA A 351 8.36 -16.95 59.45
CA ALA A 351 9.68 -16.33 59.44
C ALA A 351 10.80 -17.28 59.92
N THR A 352 10.44 -18.38 60.58
CA THR A 352 11.36 -19.34 61.18
C THR A 352 10.91 -20.78 60.89
N ALA A 353 11.86 -21.72 60.86
CA ALA A 353 11.59 -23.13 60.61
C ALA A 353 10.59 -23.74 61.61
N VAL A 354 10.64 -23.31 62.88
CA VAL A 354 9.73 -23.78 63.94
C VAL A 354 8.28 -23.34 63.67
N ALA A 355 8.09 -22.15 63.09
CA ALA A 355 6.77 -21.60 62.77
C ALA A 355 6.16 -22.21 61.49
N GLU A 356 6.94 -22.95 60.69
CA GLU A 356 6.47 -23.51 59.42
C GLU A 356 5.32 -24.49 59.60
N ARG A 357 5.48 -25.48 60.48
CA ARG A 357 4.50 -26.55 60.64
C ARG A 357 3.15 -26.06 61.20
N PRO A 358 3.10 -25.19 62.22
CA PRO A 358 1.84 -24.58 62.66
C PRO A 358 1.15 -23.73 61.58
N CYS A 359 1.92 -22.97 60.79
CA CYS A 359 1.37 -22.17 59.70
C CYS A 359 0.82 -23.06 58.57
N ALA A 360 1.53 -24.13 58.18
CA ALA A 360 1.05 -25.12 57.22
C ALA A 360 -0.26 -25.78 57.69
N GLN A 361 -0.34 -26.17 58.97
CA GLN A 361 -1.55 -26.75 59.56
C GLN A 361 -2.75 -25.79 59.50
N SER A 362 -2.55 -24.50 59.77
CA SER A 362 -3.60 -23.49 59.65
C SER A 362 -4.10 -23.36 58.20
N ILE A 363 -3.18 -23.29 57.23
CA ILE A 363 -3.51 -23.20 55.80
C ILE A 363 -4.28 -24.45 55.35
N VAL A 364 -3.77 -25.65 55.65
CA VAL A 364 -4.39 -26.93 55.27
C VAL A 364 -5.77 -27.08 55.89
N THR A 365 -5.94 -26.72 57.17
CA THR A 365 -7.24 -26.82 57.86
C THR A 365 -8.28 -25.89 57.22
N ARG A 366 -7.89 -24.64 56.93
CA ARG A 366 -8.77 -23.66 56.29
C ARG A 366 -9.16 -24.09 54.87
N LEU A 367 -8.17 -24.41 54.04
CA LEU A 367 -8.42 -24.79 52.64
C LEU A 367 -9.16 -26.13 52.54
N GLY A 368 -8.81 -27.10 53.38
CA GLY A 368 -9.48 -28.39 53.44
C GLY A 368 -10.95 -28.26 53.83
N SER A 369 -11.25 -27.38 54.79
CA SER A 369 -12.64 -27.19 55.23
C SER A 369 -13.51 -26.59 54.12
N LEU A 370 -12.93 -25.72 53.28
CA LEU A 370 -13.57 -25.19 52.08
C LEU A 370 -13.70 -26.26 50.98
N ALA A 371 -12.64 -27.01 50.72
CA ALA A 371 -12.61 -28.04 49.67
C ALA A 371 -13.60 -29.17 49.96
N TYR A 372 -13.64 -29.67 51.20
CA TYR A 372 -14.49 -30.78 51.61
C TYR A 372 -15.87 -30.33 52.09
N ARG A 373 -16.08 -29.02 52.24
CA ARG A 373 -17.31 -28.36 52.72
C ARG A 373 -17.77 -28.90 54.08
N ARG A 374 -16.81 -29.19 54.96
CA ARG A 374 -17.02 -29.67 56.34
C ARG A 374 -15.76 -29.39 57.17
N PRO A 375 -15.83 -29.36 58.51
CA PRO A 375 -14.62 -29.36 59.34
C PRO A 375 -13.75 -30.59 58.99
N LEU A 376 -12.44 -30.37 58.86
CA LEU A 376 -11.47 -31.45 58.65
C LEU A 376 -11.40 -32.36 59.88
N THR A 377 -11.51 -33.67 59.67
CA THR A 377 -11.21 -34.64 60.73
C THR A 377 -9.71 -34.64 61.04
N ASP A 378 -9.34 -35.20 62.19
CA ASP A 378 -7.94 -35.33 62.59
C ASP A 378 -7.16 -36.22 61.62
N GLU A 379 -7.81 -37.27 61.11
CA GLU A 379 -7.26 -38.17 60.09
C GLU A 379 -7.02 -37.46 58.76
N ASP A 380 -8.00 -36.70 58.23
CA ASP A 380 -7.87 -35.95 56.98
C ASP A 380 -6.73 -34.92 57.09
N ARG A 381 -6.66 -34.22 58.23
CA ARG A 381 -5.65 -33.20 58.48
C ARG A 381 -4.25 -33.83 58.59
N ALA A 382 -4.11 -34.95 59.29
CA ALA A 382 -2.86 -35.68 59.40
C ALA A 382 -2.40 -36.21 58.03
N GLY A 383 -3.32 -36.76 57.23
CA GLY A 383 -3.03 -37.23 55.87
C GLY A 383 -2.50 -36.12 54.96
N LEU A 384 -3.17 -34.96 54.94
CA LEU A 384 -2.74 -33.82 54.13
C LEU A 384 -1.43 -33.19 54.62
N LEU A 385 -1.20 -33.13 55.93
CA LEU A 385 0.07 -32.67 56.49
C LEU A 385 1.21 -33.66 56.22
N SER A 386 0.93 -34.96 56.07
CA SER A 386 1.95 -35.94 55.68
C SER A 386 2.52 -35.67 54.28
N LEU A 387 1.70 -35.12 53.37
CA LEU A 387 2.14 -34.68 52.04
C LEU A 387 3.06 -33.46 52.14
N TYR A 388 2.67 -32.46 52.94
CA TYR A 388 3.54 -31.33 53.25
C TYR A 388 4.90 -31.78 53.80
N ASP A 389 4.90 -32.68 54.79
CA ASP A 389 6.12 -33.21 55.42
C ASP A 389 6.99 -33.99 54.43
N THR A 390 6.37 -34.70 53.49
CA THR A 390 7.08 -35.48 52.47
C THR A 390 7.90 -34.58 51.56
N GLU A 391 7.35 -33.44 51.13
CA GLU A 391 8.12 -32.46 50.36
C GLU A 391 9.22 -31.78 51.18
N ARG A 392 8.95 -31.47 52.46
CA ARG A 392 9.99 -30.92 53.33
C ARG A 392 11.15 -31.89 53.54
N ARG A 393 10.88 -33.21 53.67
CA ARG A 393 11.92 -34.25 53.74
C ARG A 393 12.75 -34.37 52.46
N ARG A 394 12.17 -34.04 51.30
CA ARG A 394 12.88 -34.01 50.00
C ARG A 394 13.71 -32.73 49.78
N GLY A 395 13.75 -31.83 50.77
CA GLY A 395 14.43 -30.54 50.65
C GLY A 395 13.64 -29.47 49.89
N GLY A 396 12.37 -29.73 49.55
CA GLY A 396 11.49 -28.74 48.91
C GLY A 396 11.11 -27.61 49.87
N THR A 397 10.79 -26.41 49.36
CA THR A 397 10.47 -25.22 50.18
C THR A 397 9.15 -25.36 50.96
N PHE A 398 8.90 -24.47 51.93
CA PHE A 398 7.59 -24.36 52.62
C PHE A 398 6.41 -24.32 51.64
N GLU A 399 6.54 -23.52 50.57
CA GLU A 399 5.48 -23.34 49.59
C GLU A 399 5.28 -24.58 48.72
N ASN A 400 6.35 -25.32 48.40
CA ASN A 400 6.24 -26.60 47.70
C ASN A 400 5.50 -27.63 48.55
N GLY A 401 5.75 -27.67 49.86
CA GLY A 401 5.00 -28.52 50.78
C GLY A 401 3.52 -28.19 50.84
N VAL A 402 3.17 -26.89 50.92
CA VAL A 402 1.76 -26.46 50.90
C VAL A 402 1.12 -26.78 49.54
N ARG A 403 1.89 -26.66 48.44
CA ARG A 403 1.43 -27.03 47.10
C ARG A 403 1.10 -28.52 47.02
N LEU A 404 1.96 -29.42 47.51
CA LEU A 404 1.66 -30.86 47.48
C LEU A 404 0.45 -31.21 48.36
N ALA A 405 0.31 -30.57 49.52
CA ALA A 405 -0.89 -30.75 50.34
C ALA A 405 -2.16 -30.27 49.60
N LEU A 406 -2.09 -29.16 48.86
CA LEU A 406 -3.18 -28.66 48.03
C LEU A 406 -3.49 -29.59 46.84
N GLU A 407 -2.48 -30.14 46.18
CA GLU A 407 -2.61 -31.16 45.13
C GLU A 407 -3.32 -32.41 45.68
N GLY A 408 -2.96 -32.86 46.88
CA GLY A 408 -3.65 -33.94 47.60
C GLY A 408 -5.12 -33.60 47.88
N MET A 409 -5.39 -32.39 48.37
CA MET A 409 -6.76 -31.91 48.62
C MET A 409 -7.63 -31.90 47.36
N LEU A 410 -7.07 -31.50 46.20
CA LEU A 410 -7.82 -31.34 44.96
C LEU A 410 -7.91 -32.64 44.13
N SER A 411 -6.98 -33.57 44.32
CA SER A 411 -6.99 -34.88 43.65
C SER A 411 -7.99 -35.85 44.28
N ILE A 412 -8.36 -35.66 45.55
CA ILE A 412 -9.45 -36.41 46.19
C ILE A 412 -10.78 -35.78 45.75
N SER A 413 -11.19 -36.08 44.52
CA SER A 413 -12.56 -35.85 44.06
C SER A 413 -13.52 -36.59 44.98
N ARG A 414 -14.54 -35.90 45.52
CA ARG A 414 -15.63 -36.51 46.29
C ARG A 414 -16.26 -37.65 45.48
N ARG A 415 -15.81 -38.88 45.66
CA ARG A 415 -16.65 -40.06 45.47
C ARG A 415 -17.50 -40.13 46.74
N GLY A 416 -18.76 -39.72 46.65
CA GLY A 416 -19.65 -39.56 47.81
C GLY A 416 -19.68 -40.80 48.69
N SER A 417 -19.04 -40.75 49.86
CA SER A 417 -19.21 -41.73 50.91
C SER A 417 -20.51 -41.43 51.65
N ARG A 418 -21.60 -42.07 51.20
CA ARG A 418 -22.75 -42.31 52.06
C ARG A 418 -22.27 -43.19 53.21
N SER A 419 -22.47 -42.71 54.44
CA SER A 419 -22.34 -43.46 55.67
C SER A 419 -22.96 -44.86 55.53
N SER A 420 -22.17 -45.91 55.70
CA SER A 420 -22.65 -47.27 55.94
C SER A 420 -22.32 -47.66 57.38
N SER A 421 -22.98 -47.00 58.33
CA SER A 421 -23.14 -47.55 59.68
C SER A 421 -24.21 -48.65 59.64
N GLY A 422 -23.79 -49.89 59.87
CA GLY A 422 -24.66 -50.96 60.39
C GLY A 422 -25.13 -52.02 59.39
N ARG A 423 -24.32 -53.08 59.22
CA ARG A 423 -24.82 -54.47 59.23
C ARG A 423 -23.63 -55.44 59.38
N ARG A 424 -23.61 -56.16 60.50
CA ARG A 424 -22.79 -57.36 60.70
C ARG A 424 -23.10 -58.38 59.58
N PRO A 425 -22.12 -59.13 59.07
CA PRO A 425 -22.38 -60.24 58.17
C PRO A 425 -22.90 -61.44 58.97
N PRO A 426 -23.91 -62.20 58.50
CA PRO A 426 -24.24 -63.47 59.10
C PRO A 426 -23.19 -64.52 58.70
N THR A 427 -22.83 -65.33 59.68
CA THR A 427 -21.93 -66.48 59.58
C THR A 427 -22.44 -67.55 58.61
N LYS A 428 -21.47 -68.23 57.98
CA LYS A 428 -21.57 -69.38 57.06
C LYS A 428 -22.74 -70.35 57.35
N ARG A 429 -23.45 -70.77 56.30
CA ARG A 429 -23.94 -72.15 56.14
C ARG A 429 -24.01 -72.57 54.67
N CYS A 430 -23.55 -73.80 54.45
CA CYS A 430 -23.58 -74.63 53.25
C CYS A 430 -24.85 -74.51 52.39
N CYS A 431 -24.71 -74.59 51.06
CA CYS A 431 -25.03 -75.83 50.36
C CYS A 431 -24.55 -75.82 48.89
N ARG A 432 -24.11 -77.01 48.47
CA ARG A 432 -23.58 -77.39 47.17
C ARG A 432 -24.70 -77.62 46.14
N ARG A 433 -24.33 -77.43 44.87
CA ARG A 433 -24.69 -78.21 43.66
C ARG A 433 -26.09 -78.07 43.02
N ARG A 434 -26.06 -77.74 41.72
CA ARG A 434 -26.61 -78.41 40.50
C ARG A 434 -27.08 -77.32 39.51
N SER A 435 -26.40 -77.13 38.38
CA SER A 435 -26.52 -77.89 37.11
C SER A 435 -27.91 -77.79 36.46
N ALA A 436 -28.03 -76.96 35.43
CA ALA A 436 -28.83 -77.12 34.20
C ALA A 436 -28.58 -75.86 33.34
N ALA A 437 -27.83 -75.90 32.23
CA ALA A 437 -28.12 -76.49 30.92
C ALA A 437 -29.25 -75.78 30.15
N GLY A 438 -28.87 -75.24 28.97
CA GLY A 438 -29.77 -74.82 27.89
C GLY A 438 -29.93 -73.30 27.77
N SER A 439 -29.82 -72.65 26.62
CA SER A 439 -29.61 -73.13 25.25
C SER A 439 -29.43 -71.93 24.30
N ARG A 440 -28.62 -72.11 23.25
CA ARG A 440 -28.72 -71.56 21.88
C ARG A 440 -28.30 -70.09 21.59
N ASN A 441 -27.04 -69.94 21.15
CA ASN A 441 -26.53 -69.69 19.78
C ASN A 441 -27.11 -68.54 18.89
N PRO A 442 -26.43 -68.11 17.80
CA PRO A 442 -25.40 -67.07 17.79
C PRO A 442 -25.64 -65.96 16.74
N VAL A 443 -24.71 -65.01 16.73
CA VAL A 443 -24.53 -63.90 15.79
C VAL A 443 -24.45 -64.38 14.33
N GLY A 444 -25.03 -63.62 13.40
CA GLY A 444 -24.72 -63.73 11.97
C GLY A 444 -25.32 -62.60 11.16
N TRP A 445 -24.52 -61.60 10.78
CA TRP A 445 -24.82 -60.65 9.70
C TRP A 445 -23.64 -60.65 8.71
N SER A 446 -23.95 -60.95 7.45
CA SER A 446 -23.13 -60.71 6.25
C SER A 446 -24.04 -60.26 5.11
N ALA A 447 -23.59 -59.21 4.42
CA ALA A 447 -23.81 -58.83 3.02
C ALA A 447 -25.24 -58.62 2.49
N ARG A 448 -25.59 -57.36 2.23
CA ARG A 448 -25.48 -56.71 0.91
C ARG A 448 -25.52 -55.20 1.03
#